data_AF-A0A1X2BBU3-F1
#
_entry.id   AF-A0A1X2BBU3-F1
#
_cell.length_a   1.000
_cell.length_b   1.000
_cell.length_c   1.000
_cell.angle_alpha   90.00
_cell.angle_beta   90.00
_cell.angle_gamma   90.00
#
_symmetry.space_group_name_H-M   'P 1'
#
loop_
_entity.id
_entity.type
_entity.pdbx_description
1 polymer ?
#
loop_
_entity_poly.entity_id
_entity_poly.type
_entity_poly.pdbx_seq_one_letter_code
_entity_poly.pdbx_strand_id
1 'polypeptide(L)'
;MAETPGHESDLDGLIRILIIDIDGVKQHASFEHDKVRYLQQSVMTWLDVKQNQIVKVFTIITAVFLPPTLIATFYGMNFTWMPELEWEYGFLATTLLTLIAAVIPLAYIKQKGWLR
;
A
#
# COMPACT_ATOMS: atom_id res chain seq x y z
N MET A 1 -2.13 -60.24 -49.45
CA MET A 1 -3.29 -59.84 -48.64
C MET A 1 -3.09 -60.38 -47.23
N ALA A 2 -2.71 -59.51 -46.30
CA ALA A 2 -3.01 -59.57 -44.86
C ALA A 2 -2.10 -58.55 -44.15
N GLU A 3 -2.41 -57.25 -44.33
CA GLU A 3 -1.90 -56.21 -43.43
C GLU A 3 -2.52 -56.45 -42.06
N THR A 4 -1.67 -56.61 -41.03
CA THR A 4 -2.06 -56.88 -39.65
C THR A 4 -2.61 -55.60 -39.00
N PRO A 5 -3.92 -55.48 -38.73
CA PRO A 5 -4.53 -54.24 -38.26
C PRO A 5 -4.42 -54.02 -36.74
N GLY A 6 -3.64 -54.85 -36.03
CA GLY A 6 -3.56 -54.85 -34.57
C GLY A 6 -2.46 -53.98 -33.95
N HIS A 7 -1.38 -53.67 -34.67
CA HIS A 7 -0.22 -52.99 -34.10
C HIS A 7 -0.35 -51.45 -34.06
N GLU A 8 -1.06 -50.86 -35.03
CA GLU A 8 -1.33 -49.41 -35.05
C GLU A 8 -2.33 -48.97 -33.97
N SER A 9 -3.34 -49.80 -33.64
CA SER A 9 -4.35 -49.44 -32.64
C SER A 9 -3.83 -49.41 -31.19
N ASP A 10 -2.78 -50.19 -30.90
CA ASP A 10 -2.16 -50.29 -29.58
C ASP A 10 -1.19 -49.12 -29.33
N LEU A 11 -0.50 -48.69 -30.39
CA LEU A 11 0.36 -47.50 -30.39
C LEU A 11 -0.46 -46.22 -30.13
N ASP A 12 -1.63 -46.08 -30.76
CA ASP A 12 -2.55 -44.97 -30.55
C ASP A 12 -3.08 -44.92 -29.11
N GLY A 13 -3.30 -46.09 -28.50
CA GLY A 13 -3.68 -46.22 -27.09
C GLY A 13 -2.57 -45.74 -26.14
N LEU A 14 -1.34 -46.19 -26.37
CA LEU A 14 -0.15 -45.78 -25.61
C LEU A 14 0.12 -44.28 -25.71
N ILE A 15 -0.01 -43.70 -26.92
CA ILE A 15 0.15 -42.27 -27.14
C ILE A 15 -0.91 -41.48 -26.37
N ARG A 16 -2.17 -41.92 -26.36
CA ARG A 16 -3.23 -41.30 -25.56
C ARG A 16 -2.94 -41.35 -24.06
N ILE A 17 -2.45 -42.48 -23.56
CA ILE A 17 -2.09 -42.63 -22.14
C ILE A 17 -0.94 -41.70 -21.77
N LEU A 18 0.09 -41.62 -22.62
CA LEU A 18 1.23 -40.72 -22.39
C LEU A 18 0.82 -39.24 -22.41
N ILE A 19 -0.10 -38.85 -23.30
CA ILE A 19 -0.67 -37.49 -23.34
C ILE A 19 -1.42 -37.18 -22.04
N ILE A 20 -2.22 -38.12 -21.54
CA ILE A 20 -2.96 -37.97 -20.27
C ILE A 20 -2.00 -37.83 -19.08
N ASP A 21 -0.93 -38.63 -19.04
CA ASP A 21 0.08 -38.56 -17.97
C ASP A 21 0.87 -37.23 -18.01
N ILE A 22 1.24 -36.77 -19.21
CA ILE A 22 1.91 -35.47 -19.40
C ILE A 22 1.00 -34.33 -18.91
N ASP A 23 -0.31 -34.38 -19.22
CA ASP A 23 -1.27 -33.37 -18.76
C ASP A 23 -1.43 -33.41 -17.24
N GLY A 24 -1.47 -34.61 -16.64
CA GLY A 24 -1.53 -34.80 -15.18
C GLY A 24 -0.31 -34.22 -14.45
N VAL A 25 0.90 -34.46 -14.94
CA VAL A 25 2.14 -33.90 -14.37
C VAL A 25 2.19 -32.38 -14.55
N LYS A 26 1.79 -31.88 -15.73
CA LYS A 26 1.71 -30.44 -16.00
C LYS A 26 0.72 -29.75 -15.07
N GLN A 27 -0.41 -30.40 -14.77
CA GLN A 27 -1.42 -29.87 -13.86
C GLN A 27 -0.90 -29.81 -12.40
N HIS A 28 -0.15 -30.84 -11.95
CA HIS A 28 0.52 -30.80 -10.65
C HIS A 28 1.56 -29.68 -10.56
N ALA A 29 2.38 -29.53 -11.61
CA ALA A 29 3.36 -28.45 -11.67
C ALA A 29 2.68 -27.07 -11.65
N SER A 30 1.54 -26.92 -12.34
CA SER A 30 0.76 -25.68 -12.33
C SER A 30 0.16 -25.40 -10.95
N PHE A 31 -0.36 -26.42 -10.27
CA PHE A 31 -0.96 -26.28 -8.94
C PHE A 31 0.05 -25.84 -7.87
N GLU A 32 1.27 -26.41 -7.90
CA GLU A 32 2.35 -25.95 -7.03
C GLU A 32 2.78 -24.51 -7.34
N HIS A 33 2.82 -24.13 -8.62
CA HIS A 33 3.08 -22.76 -9.03
C HIS A 33 2.01 -21.78 -8.51
N ASP A 34 0.74 -22.16 -8.57
CA ASP A 34 -0.37 -21.33 -8.13
C ASP A 34 -0.35 -21.10 -6.60
N LYS A 35 0.04 -22.11 -5.81
CA LYS A 35 0.25 -21.95 -4.36
C LYS A 35 1.35 -20.95 -4.05
N VAL A 36 2.50 -21.06 -4.74
CA VAL A 36 3.62 -20.12 -4.56
C VAL A 36 3.19 -18.71 -4.93
N ARG A 37 2.47 -18.55 -6.03
CA ARG A 37 1.92 -17.25 -6.45
C ARG A 37 0.92 -16.70 -5.42
N TYR A 38 0.06 -17.53 -4.84
CA TYR A 38 -0.88 -17.12 -3.81
C TYR A 38 -0.18 -16.63 -2.54
N LEU A 39 0.85 -17.35 -2.08
CA LEU A 39 1.64 -16.94 -0.93
C LEU A 39 2.41 -15.66 -1.20
N GLN A 40 3.04 -15.55 -2.37
CA GLN A 40 3.72 -14.33 -2.79
C GLN A 40 2.76 -13.13 -2.82
N GLN A 41 1.56 -13.31 -3.38
CA GLN A 41 0.54 -12.27 -3.42
C GLN A 41 0.06 -11.88 -2.02
N SER A 42 -0.10 -12.86 -1.13
CA SER A 42 -0.51 -12.63 0.27
C SER A 42 0.56 -11.85 1.05
N VAL A 43 1.84 -12.19 0.86
CA VAL A 43 2.98 -11.48 1.48
C VAL A 43 3.06 -10.04 0.94
N MET A 44 2.92 -9.84 -0.37
CA MET A 44 2.90 -8.50 -0.96
C MET A 44 1.75 -7.66 -0.41
N THR A 45 0.54 -8.22 -0.36
CA THR A 45 -0.63 -7.55 0.21
C THR A 45 -0.39 -7.16 1.68
N TRP A 46 0.24 -8.04 2.46
CA TRP A 46 0.58 -7.76 3.84
C TRP A 46 1.65 -6.65 3.97
N LEU A 47 2.66 -6.67 3.11
CA LEU A 47 3.69 -5.62 3.04
C LEU A 47 3.07 -4.27 2.69
N ASP A 48 2.17 -4.22 1.71
CA ASP A 48 1.47 -3.00 1.31
C ASP A 48 0.66 -2.40 2.46
N VAL A 49 -0.04 -3.24 3.24
CA VAL A 49 -0.78 -2.80 4.43
C VAL A 49 0.17 -2.19 5.47
N LYS A 50 1.31 -2.85 5.74
CA LYS A 50 2.33 -2.34 6.68
C LYS A 50 2.95 -1.05 6.19
N GLN A 51 3.27 -0.95 4.91
CA GLN A 51 3.82 0.26 4.30
C GLN A 51 2.82 1.41 4.36
N ASN A 52 1.55 1.16 4.06
CA ASN A 52 0.50 2.17 4.14
C ASN A 52 0.31 2.68 5.58
N GLN A 53 0.44 1.81 6.59
CA GLN A 53 0.45 2.23 8.00
C GLN A 53 1.64 3.15 8.30
N ILE A 54 2.84 2.82 7.82
CA ILE A 54 4.04 3.65 8.01
C ILE A 54 3.87 5.03 7.35
N VAL A 55 3.48 5.08 6.07
CA VAL A 55 3.25 6.33 5.33
C VAL A 55 2.23 7.20 6.05
N LYS A 56 1.12 6.60 6.51
CA LYS A 56 0.07 7.29 7.28
C LYS A 56 0.64 7.96 8.52
N VAL A 57 1.50 7.29 9.29
CA VAL A 57 2.13 7.89 10.48
C VAL A 57 3.01 9.08 10.09
N PHE A 58 3.86 8.94 9.08
CA PHE A 58 4.70 10.05 8.60
C PHE A 58 3.87 11.24 8.10
N THR A 59 2.78 11.00 7.37
CA THR A 59 1.87 12.07 6.93
C THR A 59 1.25 12.80 8.11
N ILE A 60 0.83 12.08 9.16
CA ILE A 60 0.25 12.69 10.37
C ILE A 60 1.29 13.57 11.08
N ILE A 61 2.51 13.06 11.26
CA ILE A 61 3.62 13.79 11.86
C ILE A 61 3.87 15.08 11.05
N THR A 62 4.05 14.97 9.73
CA THR A 62 4.25 16.12 8.86
C THR A 62 3.10 17.12 8.92
N ALA A 63 1.85 16.66 8.93
CA ALA A 63 0.68 17.53 9.01
C ALA A 63 0.61 18.32 10.33
N VAL A 64 1.09 17.75 11.44
CA VAL A 64 1.17 18.43 12.75
C VAL A 64 2.32 19.43 12.79
N PHE A 65 3.45 19.13 12.13
CA PHE A 65 4.62 20.02 12.12
C PHE A 65 4.55 21.14 11.07
N LEU A 66 3.79 20.96 9.98
CA LEU A 66 3.67 21.94 8.90
C LEU A 66 3.21 23.34 9.38
N PRO A 67 2.14 23.50 10.19
CA PRO A 67 1.69 24.82 10.62
C PRO A 67 2.69 25.56 11.51
N PRO A 68 3.28 24.94 12.57
CA PRO A 68 4.36 25.56 13.33
C PRO A 68 5.57 25.91 12.45
N THR A 69 5.95 25.04 11.50
CA THR A 69 7.08 25.31 10.59
C THR A 69 6.79 26.49 9.68
N LEU A 70 5.59 26.60 9.10
CA LEU A 70 5.20 27.73 8.25
C LEU A 70 5.24 29.05 9.02
N ILE A 71 4.76 29.06 10.26
CA ILE A 71 4.83 30.23 11.14
C ILE A 71 6.28 30.56 11.48
N ALA A 72 7.09 29.57 11.86
CA ALA A 72 8.52 29.78 12.12
C ALA A 72 9.27 30.31 10.87
N THR A 73 8.94 29.84 9.66
CA THR A 73 9.48 30.36 8.41
C THR A 73 9.02 31.80 8.15
N PHE A 74 7.74 32.12 8.38
CA PHE A 74 7.21 33.47 8.20
C PHE A 74 7.85 34.48 9.16
N TYR A 75 7.99 34.11 10.43
CA TYR A 75 8.63 34.93 11.46
C TYR A 75 10.18 34.93 11.36
N GLY A 76 10.78 33.94 10.70
CA GLY A 76 12.23 33.85 10.45
C GLY A 76 12.71 34.64 9.23
N MET A 77 11.82 34.96 8.29
CA MET A 77 12.09 35.98 7.27
C MET A 77 12.03 37.34 7.96
N ASN A 78 13.16 38.05 8.05
CA ASN A 78 13.33 39.34 8.74
C ASN A 78 12.33 40.41 8.25
N PHE A 79 11.08 40.35 8.69
CA PHE A 79 10.11 41.42 8.52
C PHE A 79 10.38 42.46 9.60
N THR A 80 11.24 43.42 9.25
CA THR A 80 11.46 44.67 9.98
C THR A 80 10.14 45.45 10.22
N TRP A 81 9.05 45.10 9.52
CA TRP A 81 7.69 45.59 9.75
C TRP A 81 6.76 44.42 10.12
N MET A 82 6.49 44.24 11.41
CA MET A 82 5.46 43.32 11.92
C MET A 82 4.22 44.10 12.38
N PRO A 83 3.17 44.24 11.54
CA PRO A 83 1.89 44.82 11.99
C PRO A 83 1.14 43.93 12.99
N GLU A 84 1.51 42.66 13.15
CA GLU A 84 0.92 41.74 14.15
C GLU A 84 1.42 42.00 15.60
N LEU A 85 2.55 42.70 15.78
CA LEU A 85 3.04 43.09 17.10
C LEU A 85 2.40 44.40 17.60
N GLU A 86 1.87 45.23 16.69
CA GLU A 86 1.07 46.41 17.02
C GLU A 86 -0.37 46.05 17.44
N TRP A 87 -0.82 44.85 17.10
CA TRP A 87 -2.13 44.35 17.51
C TRP A 87 -1.99 43.54 18.81
N GLU A 88 -2.65 43.99 19.87
CA GLU A 88 -2.61 43.38 21.22
C GLU A 88 -2.95 41.86 21.23
N TYR A 89 -3.58 41.37 20.16
CA TYR A 89 -3.99 39.97 19.99
C TYR A 89 -3.19 39.17 18.96
N GLY A 90 -2.18 39.73 18.27
CA GLY A 90 -1.45 39.03 17.21
C GLY A 90 -0.72 37.77 17.70
N PHE A 91 -0.06 37.87 18.86
CA PHE A 91 0.52 36.70 19.54
C PHE A 91 -0.52 35.63 19.87
N LEU A 92 -1.70 36.06 20.34
CA LEU A 92 -2.79 35.15 20.68
C LEU A 92 -3.35 34.46 19.42
N ALA A 93 -3.52 35.20 18.32
CA ALA A 93 -4.02 34.72 17.05
C ALA A 93 -3.08 33.69 16.39
N THR A 94 -1.77 33.96 16.34
CA THR A 94 -0.77 33.03 15.81
C THR A 94 -0.68 31.76 16.64
N THR A 95 -0.76 31.88 17.97
CA THR A 95 -0.82 30.74 18.89
C THR A 95 -2.08 29.91 18.65
N LEU A 96 -3.25 30.55 18.50
CA LEU A 96 -4.52 29.89 18.22
C LEU A 96 -4.53 29.21 16.85
N LEU A 97 -3.96 29.85 15.83
CA LEU A 97 -3.84 29.29 14.48
C LEU A 97 -2.96 28.03 14.48
N THR A 98 -1.82 28.09 15.19
CA THR A 98 -0.94 26.93 15.36
C THR A 98 -1.66 25.79 16.10
N LEU A 99 -2.38 26.12 17.17
CA LEU A 99 -3.12 25.16 17.97
C LEU A 99 -4.25 24.51 17.16
N ILE A 100 -5.04 25.31 16.45
CA ILE A 100 -6.12 24.83 15.57
C ILE A 100 -5.53 23.94 14.48
N ALA A 101 -4.44 24.36 13.84
CA ALA A 101 -3.83 23.61 12.75
C ALA A 101 -3.16 22.30 13.22
N ALA A 102 -2.73 22.21 14.48
CA ALA A 102 -2.33 20.93 15.10
C ALA A 102 -3.54 20.05 15.47
N VAL A 103 -4.67 20.66 15.89
CA VAL A 103 -5.89 19.95 16.30
C VAL A 103 -6.71 19.45 15.12
N ILE A 104 -6.72 20.13 13.97
CA ILE A 104 -7.43 19.70 12.75
C ILE A 104 -7.04 18.28 12.30
N PRO A 105 -5.74 17.95 12.09
CA PRO A 105 -5.35 16.59 11.71
C PRO A 105 -5.66 15.58 12.81
N LEU A 106 -5.50 15.93 14.08
CA LEU A 106 -5.87 15.05 15.21
C LEU A 106 -7.38 14.74 15.25
N ALA A 107 -8.22 15.75 15.03
CA ALA A 107 -9.68 15.61 14.97
C ALA A 107 -10.12 14.82 13.73
N TYR A 108 -9.45 15.02 12.59
CA TYR A 108 -9.70 14.28 11.35
C TYR A 108 -9.36 12.80 11.50
N ILE A 109 -8.23 12.46 12.15
CA ILE A 109 -7.84 11.07 12.44
C ILE A 109 -8.85 10.41 13.38
N LYS A 110 -9.34 11.14 14.40
CA LYS A 110 -10.34 10.66 15.35
C LYS A 110 -11.70 10.41 14.66
N GLN A 111 -12.16 11.31 13.80
CA GLN A 111 -13.43 11.14 13.09
C GLN A 111 -13.42 10.00 12.07
N LYS A 112 -12.28 9.76 11.40
CA LYS A 112 -12.20 8.67 10.42
C LYS A 112 -12.13 7.27 11.03
N GLY A 113 -12.05 7.12 12.36
CA GLY A 113 -12.13 5.82 13.03
C GLY A 113 -10.95 4.88 12.71
N TRP A 114 -9.82 5.42 12.24
CA TRP A 114 -8.65 4.65 11.82
C TRP A 114 -7.80 4.09 12.98
N LEU A 115 -8.29 4.28 14.22
CA LEU A 115 -7.74 3.70 15.45
C LEU A 115 -8.67 2.58 16.00
N ARG A 116 -9.16 1.74 15.10
CA ARG A 116 -9.57 0.36 15.36
C ARG A 116 -8.98 -0.53 14.27
#